data_AF-A0A2E9YH32-F1
#
_entry.id   AF-A0A2E9YH32-F1
#
_cell.length_a   1.000
_cell.length_b   1.000
_cell.length_c   1.000
_cell.angle_alpha   90.00
_cell.angle_beta   90.00
_cell.angle_gamma   90.00
#
_symmetry.space_group_name_H-M   'P 1'
#
loop_
_entity.id
_entity.type
_entity.pdbx_description
1 polymer ?
#
loop_
_entity_poly.entity_id
_entity_poly.type
_entity_poly.pdbx_seq_one_letter_code
_entity_poly.pdbx_strand_id
1 'polypeptide(L)'
;QNSSREIIRWGGYTPEPDTTCGGSIFNHDHVYFVHPVTKQRLLIASYWGAGLRIVDVSDPPTVADPFGIAWPPEIGRWLGCPTADDGWYGPEGGGHANMAPEEWLDSAQGNDNIHYAVPYDHLVCSGISEYFPKAEWPVECGSGPDDATFGANWRHYTIIAPEYGSNDNHSGYLWTIDTTDPAKPFLVSKWRLPGEGMKENGSHPQHWIPGGYIYSPHNGDTGIGGHIYWAHYHAGTWATDHGHIWEELVWENGVPEPDRGFQAIVDLAPTHIIGYYLPAGPEWMDDATDSLGYDMADCWASCMIPFDWGLQYDSRGFVYISEMVSGIYVVQFDEDFDPRFDYPSLWAIEASDD
;
A
#
# COMPACT_ATOMS: atom_id res chain seq x y z
N GLN A 1 -34.66 -27.47 -7.63
CA GLN A 1 -34.84 -27.08 -6.22
C GLN A 1 -33.61 -26.31 -5.80
N ASN A 2 -33.74 -24.99 -5.61
CA ASN A 2 -32.70 -24.17 -5.01
C ASN A 2 -32.80 -24.37 -3.50
N SER A 3 -32.04 -25.30 -2.92
CA SER A 3 -31.82 -25.30 -1.48
C SER A 3 -30.90 -24.12 -1.19
N SER A 4 -31.44 -23.01 -0.67
CA SER A 4 -30.62 -21.88 -0.21
C SER A 4 -29.61 -22.41 0.81
N ARG A 5 -28.32 -22.37 0.46
CA ARG A 5 -27.26 -22.62 1.43
C ARG A 5 -27.19 -21.37 2.30
N GLU A 6 -27.37 -21.54 3.61
CA GLU A 6 -27.28 -20.45 4.56
C GLU A 6 -25.81 -20.02 4.71
N ILE A 7 -25.55 -18.72 4.58
CA ILE A 7 -24.27 -18.13 4.99
C ILE A 7 -24.39 -17.90 6.49
N ILE A 8 -23.61 -18.66 7.27
CA ILE A 8 -23.63 -18.64 8.72
C ILE A 8 -22.52 -17.72 9.21
N ARG A 9 -22.80 -16.86 10.20
CA ARG A 9 -21.79 -16.05 10.88
C ARG A 9 -20.97 -16.91 11.85
N TRP A 10 -19.65 -16.85 11.73
CA TRP A 10 -18.71 -17.55 12.61
C TRP A 10 -17.98 -16.62 13.57
N GLY A 11 -18.01 -15.32 13.32
CA GLY A 11 -17.38 -14.32 14.17
C GLY A 11 -17.65 -12.92 13.63
N GLY A 12 -17.01 -11.93 14.23
CA GLY A 12 -17.04 -10.54 13.79
C GLY A 12 -16.07 -9.73 14.63
N TYR A 13 -15.38 -8.80 13.99
CA TYR A 13 -14.50 -7.85 14.63
C TYR A 13 -15.00 -6.44 14.32
N THR A 14 -14.85 -5.55 15.29
CA THR A 14 -15.07 -4.12 15.14
C THR A 14 -14.06 -3.42 16.05
N PRO A 15 -13.32 -2.41 15.57
CA PRO A 15 -12.41 -1.65 16.42
C PRO A 15 -13.13 -1.10 17.65
N GLU A 16 -12.48 -1.14 18.80
CA GLU A 16 -13.00 -0.47 20.00
C GLU A 16 -13.04 1.05 19.74
N PRO A 17 -14.18 1.75 19.95
CA PRO A 17 -14.32 3.18 19.64
C PRO A 17 -13.25 4.06 20.27
N ASP A 18 -12.78 3.67 21.44
CA ASP A 18 -11.77 4.35 22.26
C ASP A 18 -10.39 4.36 21.58
N THR A 19 -10.19 3.48 20.60
CA THR A 19 -8.91 3.28 19.90
C THR A 19 -8.86 3.95 18.52
N THR A 20 -9.83 4.80 18.18
CA THR A 20 -9.93 5.41 16.83
C THR A 20 -9.40 6.84 16.77
N CYS A 21 -8.84 7.37 17.86
CA CYS A 21 -8.53 8.80 18.00
C CYS A 21 -9.71 9.73 17.71
N GLY A 22 -10.95 9.28 17.93
CA GLY A 22 -12.17 10.03 17.58
C GLY A 22 -12.59 9.92 16.11
N GLY A 23 -11.83 9.18 15.31
CA GLY A 23 -12.16 8.87 13.92
C GLY A 23 -13.37 7.94 13.80
N SER A 24 -13.97 7.93 12.61
CA SER A 24 -15.09 7.04 12.30
C SER A 24 -14.64 5.57 12.25
N ILE A 25 -15.60 4.64 12.35
CA ILE A 25 -15.36 3.22 12.04
C ILE A 25 -16.08 2.94 10.73
N PHE A 26 -15.41 3.25 9.62
CA PHE A 26 -15.90 2.92 8.28
C PHE A 26 -15.00 1.85 7.70
N ASN A 27 -15.54 0.63 7.61
CA ASN A 27 -14.81 -0.54 7.14
C ASN A 27 -14.60 -0.47 5.64
N HIS A 28 -13.37 -0.69 5.20
CA HIS A 28 -13.01 -0.74 3.80
C HIS A 28 -12.33 -2.07 3.47
N ASP A 29 -11.34 -2.09 2.59
CA ASP A 29 -10.81 -3.31 2.00
C ASP A 29 -9.88 -4.05 2.94
N HIS A 30 -9.89 -5.38 2.80
CA HIS A 30 -9.15 -6.29 3.66
C HIS A 30 -8.27 -7.23 2.84
N VAL A 31 -7.08 -7.51 3.37
CA VAL A 31 -6.15 -8.45 2.76
C VAL A 31 -5.80 -9.57 3.75
N TYR A 32 -5.99 -10.80 3.30
CA TYR A 32 -5.53 -11.99 3.99
C TYR A 32 -4.12 -12.33 3.53
N PHE A 33 -3.23 -12.68 4.47
CA PHE A 33 -1.92 -13.22 4.16
C PHE A 33 -1.41 -14.12 5.29
N VAL A 34 -0.31 -14.83 5.04
CA VAL A 34 0.40 -15.59 6.07
C VAL A 34 1.67 -14.84 6.43
N HIS A 35 1.75 -14.36 7.66
CA HIS A 35 2.85 -13.52 8.11
C HIS A 35 4.20 -14.27 7.97
N PRO A 36 5.21 -13.71 7.27
CA PRO A 36 6.42 -14.45 6.93
C PRO A 36 7.29 -14.78 8.16
N VAL A 37 7.21 -13.99 9.23
CA VAL A 37 7.91 -14.28 10.50
C VAL A 37 7.10 -15.21 11.41
N THR A 38 5.97 -14.74 11.95
CA THR A 38 5.18 -15.46 12.97
C THR A 38 4.40 -16.66 12.43
N LYS A 39 4.22 -16.77 11.11
CA LYS A 39 3.39 -17.78 10.43
C LYS A 39 1.90 -17.74 10.81
N GLN A 40 1.46 -16.66 11.48
CA GLN A 40 0.04 -16.41 11.73
C GLN A 40 -0.68 -16.15 10.41
N ARG A 41 -1.92 -16.59 10.32
CA ARG A 41 -2.85 -16.19 9.25
C ARG A 41 -3.48 -14.89 9.69
N LEU A 42 -3.12 -13.79 9.05
CA LEU A 42 -3.54 -12.46 9.45
C LEU A 42 -4.49 -11.87 8.42
N LEU A 43 -5.43 -11.07 8.90
CA LEU A 43 -6.24 -10.20 8.07
C LEU A 43 -5.84 -8.75 8.41
N ILE A 44 -5.32 -8.05 7.41
CA ILE A 44 -5.11 -6.62 7.47
C ILE A 44 -6.41 -5.94 7.09
N ALA A 45 -6.94 -5.11 7.98
CA ALA A 45 -8.19 -4.41 7.78
C ALA A 45 -8.01 -2.90 7.75
N SER A 46 -8.44 -2.30 6.63
CA SER A 46 -8.40 -0.86 6.40
C SER A 46 -9.69 -0.21 6.88
N TYR A 47 -9.56 0.91 7.60
CA TYR A 47 -10.69 1.71 8.03
C TYR A 47 -10.43 3.20 7.82
N TRP A 48 -11.44 3.93 7.32
CA TRP A 48 -11.42 5.38 7.41
C TRP A 48 -11.64 5.81 8.86
N GLY A 49 -10.81 6.71 9.37
CA GLY A 49 -10.82 7.17 10.76
C GLY A 49 -10.07 6.23 11.71
N ALA A 50 -10.43 4.94 11.68
CA ALA A 50 -9.87 3.94 12.59
C ALA A 50 -8.53 3.32 12.14
N GLY A 51 -8.01 3.71 10.97
CA GLY A 51 -6.67 3.35 10.47
C GLY A 51 -6.47 1.86 10.19
N LEU A 52 -5.22 1.41 10.27
CA LEU A 52 -4.82 0.03 10.01
C LEU A 52 -5.14 -0.85 11.21
N ARG A 53 -5.80 -1.98 10.98
CA ARG A 53 -6.06 -3.02 12.01
C ARG A 53 -5.51 -4.36 11.56
N ILE A 54 -4.89 -5.08 12.48
CA ILE A 54 -4.31 -6.40 12.22
C ILE A 54 -5.02 -7.37 13.15
N VAL A 55 -5.76 -8.32 12.57
CA VAL A 55 -6.49 -9.34 13.32
C VAL A 55 -5.98 -10.74 12.99
N ASP A 56 -5.89 -11.59 14.00
CA ASP A 56 -5.41 -12.96 13.83
C ASP A 56 -6.57 -13.91 13.51
N VAL A 57 -6.58 -14.43 12.28
CA VAL A 57 -7.59 -15.37 11.78
C VAL A 57 -7.06 -16.81 11.76
N SER A 58 -5.98 -17.11 12.49
CA SER A 58 -5.35 -18.43 12.51
C SER A 58 -6.30 -19.52 12.97
N ASP A 59 -7.03 -19.28 14.04
CA ASP A 59 -7.83 -20.32 14.71
C ASP A 59 -9.33 -19.98 14.65
N PRO A 60 -10.01 -20.23 13.51
CA PRO A 60 -11.43 -19.98 13.40
C PRO A 60 -12.21 -20.85 14.40
N PRO A 61 -13.32 -20.35 14.96
CA PRO A 61 -14.07 -21.07 15.97
C PRO A 61 -14.70 -22.34 15.41
N THR A 62 -14.80 -23.38 16.23
CA THR A 62 -15.40 -24.67 15.84
C THR A 62 -16.93 -24.67 15.91
N VAL A 63 -17.53 -23.61 16.45
CA VAL A 63 -18.98 -23.42 16.58
C VAL A 63 -19.33 -22.04 16.05
N ALA A 64 -20.39 -21.95 15.24
CA ALA A 64 -20.88 -20.68 14.73
C ALA A 64 -21.27 -19.73 15.86
N ASP A 65 -20.93 -18.46 15.69
CA ASP A 65 -21.23 -17.39 16.64
C ASP A 65 -22.17 -16.35 15.99
N PRO A 66 -23.47 -16.64 15.92
CA PRO A 66 -24.44 -15.76 15.27
C PRO A 66 -24.64 -14.43 16.00
N PHE A 67 -24.20 -14.32 17.26
CA PHE A 67 -24.47 -13.16 18.12
C PHE A 67 -23.19 -12.45 18.61
N GLY A 68 -22.00 -13.02 18.43
CA GLY A 68 -20.80 -12.57 19.13
C GLY A 68 -19.65 -12.06 18.27
N ILE A 69 -18.72 -11.47 19.03
CA ILE A 69 -17.56 -10.62 18.64
C ILE A 69 -16.26 -11.34 19.05
N ALA A 70 -16.32 -12.64 19.36
CA ALA A 70 -15.23 -13.34 20.06
C ALA A 70 -14.01 -13.64 19.18
N TRP A 71 -14.16 -13.50 17.86
CA TRP A 71 -13.12 -13.79 16.88
C TRP A 71 -13.38 -12.99 15.60
N PRO A 72 -12.33 -12.50 14.91
CA PRO A 72 -10.91 -12.61 15.27
C PRO A 72 -10.45 -11.57 16.32
N PRO A 73 -9.42 -11.88 17.14
CA PRO A 73 -8.79 -10.89 18.01
C PRO A 73 -7.92 -9.90 17.22
N GLU A 74 -7.97 -8.62 17.61
CA GLU A 74 -6.95 -7.63 17.20
C GLU A 74 -5.63 -7.94 17.90
N ILE A 75 -4.56 -8.00 17.12
CA ILE A 75 -3.19 -8.17 17.65
C ILE A 75 -2.35 -6.90 17.51
N GLY A 76 -2.69 -6.04 16.55
CA GLY A 76 -1.98 -4.78 16.33
C GLY A 76 -2.80 -3.78 15.52
N ARG A 77 -2.36 -2.53 15.54
CA ARG A 77 -3.00 -1.42 14.82
C ARG A 77 -2.02 -0.30 14.53
N TRP A 78 -2.29 0.53 13.54
CA TRP A 78 -1.53 1.75 13.32
C TRP A 78 -2.44 2.90 12.89
N LEU A 79 -2.24 4.07 13.51
CA LEU A 79 -2.86 5.34 13.18
C LEU A 79 -1.82 6.45 13.32
N GLY A 80 -2.07 7.63 12.75
CA GLY A 80 -1.16 8.78 12.91
C GLY A 80 -0.99 9.26 14.36
N CYS A 81 -1.96 8.96 15.21
CA CYS A 81 -2.12 9.47 16.58
C CYS A 81 -2.07 8.36 17.64
N PRO A 82 -1.77 8.71 18.92
CA PRO A 82 -1.87 7.79 20.03
C PRO A 82 -3.30 7.27 20.24
N THR A 83 -3.43 5.98 20.59
CA THR A 83 -4.72 5.29 20.81
C THR A 83 -4.80 4.61 22.18
N ALA A 84 -3.90 4.97 23.08
CA ALA A 84 -3.88 4.58 24.48
C ALA A 84 -3.27 5.71 25.32
N ASP A 85 -3.35 5.59 26.64
CA ASP A 85 -2.71 6.55 27.56
C ASP A 85 -1.23 6.22 27.82
N ASP A 86 -0.84 4.95 27.63
CA ASP A 86 0.51 4.43 27.87
C ASP A 86 0.88 3.26 26.94
N GLY A 87 2.11 2.75 27.09
CA GLY A 87 2.61 1.61 26.32
C GLY A 87 2.89 1.91 24.86
N TRP A 88 2.87 0.86 24.01
CA TRP A 88 3.23 0.97 22.59
C TRP A 88 2.35 1.95 21.80
N TYR A 89 1.08 2.08 22.20
CA TYR A 89 0.09 2.92 21.54
C TYR A 89 -0.17 4.24 22.29
N GLY A 90 0.53 4.48 23.41
CA GLY A 90 0.45 5.72 24.17
C GLY A 90 1.36 6.81 23.61
N PRO A 91 1.29 8.05 24.12
CA PRO A 91 1.96 9.22 23.52
C PRO A 91 3.49 9.11 23.36
N GLU A 92 4.14 8.34 24.22
CA GLU A 92 5.59 8.08 24.19
C GLU A 92 5.92 6.72 23.51
N GLY A 93 4.94 6.10 22.88
CA GLY A 93 5.02 4.78 22.25
C GLY A 93 5.36 4.84 20.77
N GLY A 94 5.84 3.72 20.22
CA GLY A 94 6.26 3.63 18.82
C GLY A 94 5.13 3.43 17.81
N GLY A 95 3.91 3.14 18.25
CA GLY A 95 2.80 2.65 17.42
C GLY A 95 2.02 3.69 16.63
N HIS A 96 2.56 4.88 16.43
CA HIS A 96 1.92 5.99 15.74
C HIS A 96 2.94 6.93 15.11
N ALA A 97 2.50 8.05 14.51
CA ALA A 97 3.34 9.04 13.84
C ALA A 97 3.45 10.38 14.56
N ASN A 98 3.10 10.45 15.85
CA ASN A 98 3.09 11.67 16.68
C ASN A 98 2.17 12.78 16.14
N MET A 99 1.21 12.44 15.30
CA MET A 99 0.20 13.40 14.86
C MET A 99 -0.78 13.66 16.00
N ALA A 100 -1.22 14.91 16.12
CA ALA A 100 -2.38 15.22 16.93
C ALA A 100 -3.65 14.63 16.28
N PRO A 101 -4.70 14.29 17.05
CA PRO A 101 -5.97 13.85 16.48
C PRO A 101 -6.53 14.81 15.42
N GLU A 102 -6.34 16.12 15.60
CA GLU A 102 -6.77 17.14 14.65
C GLU A 102 -6.01 17.09 13.31
N GLU A 103 -4.75 16.66 13.33
CA GLU A 103 -3.95 16.46 12.11
C GLU A 103 -4.28 15.13 11.43
N TRP A 104 -4.51 14.08 12.21
CA TRP A 104 -4.95 12.78 11.70
C TRP A 104 -6.30 12.88 10.99
N LEU A 105 -7.26 13.58 11.61
CA LEU A 105 -8.63 13.75 11.11
C LEU A 105 -8.79 15.00 10.22
N ASP A 106 -7.69 15.61 9.77
CA ASP A 106 -7.76 16.76 8.88
C ASP A 106 -8.29 16.32 7.50
N SER A 107 -9.55 16.64 7.23
CA SER A 107 -10.20 16.31 5.96
C SER A 107 -9.51 16.95 4.76
N ALA A 108 -8.71 18.01 4.95
CA ALA A 108 -7.91 18.60 3.88
C ALA A 108 -6.71 17.72 3.47
N GLN A 109 -6.20 16.87 4.37
CA GLN A 109 -5.12 15.91 4.09
C GLN A 109 -5.67 14.52 3.75
N GLY A 110 -6.76 14.11 4.40
CA GLY A 110 -7.31 12.76 4.26
C GLY A 110 -6.38 11.67 4.81
N ASN A 111 -5.58 12.00 5.83
CA ASN A 111 -4.62 11.06 6.44
C ASN A 111 -5.31 9.81 7.00
N ASP A 112 -6.52 9.98 7.54
CA ASP A 112 -7.29 8.92 8.18
C ASP A 112 -8.12 8.07 7.21
N ASN A 113 -8.22 8.44 5.93
CA ASN A 113 -9.08 7.79 4.94
C ASN A 113 -8.48 6.49 4.37
N ILE A 114 -7.97 5.61 5.25
CA ILE A 114 -7.26 4.38 4.86
C ILE A 114 -8.20 3.41 4.14
N HIS A 115 -7.93 3.17 2.87
CA HIS A 115 -8.78 2.44 1.94
C HIS A 115 -8.30 1.01 1.73
N TYR A 116 -7.04 0.85 1.34
CA TYR A 116 -6.44 -0.45 1.05
C TYR A 116 -5.11 -0.59 1.77
N ALA A 117 -4.70 -1.85 1.97
CA ALA A 117 -3.41 -2.22 2.53
C ALA A 117 -2.78 -3.35 1.71
N VAL A 118 -1.48 -3.27 1.45
CA VAL A 118 -0.72 -4.28 0.72
C VAL A 118 0.43 -4.75 1.61
N PRO A 119 0.26 -5.88 2.32
CA PRO A 119 1.37 -6.54 3.01
C PRO A 119 2.28 -7.25 2.01
N TYR A 120 3.58 -7.27 2.29
CA TYR A 120 4.49 -8.14 1.56
C TYR A 120 4.27 -9.61 1.92
N ASP A 121 4.36 -10.52 0.95
CA ASP A 121 4.32 -11.96 1.26
C ASP A 121 5.63 -12.50 1.88
N HIS A 122 6.67 -11.68 1.91
CA HIS A 122 8.05 -12.07 2.19
C HIS A 122 8.80 -11.00 3.00
N LEU A 123 10.04 -11.30 3.36
CA LEU A 123 10.90 -10.32 4.05
C LEU A 123 11.81 -9.63 3.04
N VAL A 124 12.03 -8.35 3.27
CA VAL A 124 12.89 -7.49 2.45
C VAL A 124 14.09 -7.06 3.26
N CYS A 125 15.26 -7.06 2.64
CA CYS A 125 16.50 -6.53 3.20
C CYS A 125 17.30 -5.87 2.08
N SER A 126 17.52 -4.57 2.14
CA SER A 126 18.37 -3.81 1.22
C SER A 126 18.16 -4.15 -0.26
N GLY A 127 16.91 -4.04 -0.72
CA GLY A 127 16.55 -4.27 -2.12
C GLY A 127 16.48 -5.75 -2.53
N ILE A 128 16.63 -6.69 -1.59
CA ILE A 128 16.52 -8.14 -1.86
C ILE A 128 15.50 -8.83 -0.97
N SER A 129 15.14 -10.07 -1.35
CA SER A 129 14.33 -11.00 -0.57
C SER A 129 14.85 -12.44 -0.64
N GLU A 130 14.17 -13.37 0.02
CA GLU A 130 14.49 -14.81 -0.05
C GLU A 130 14.36 -15.43 -1.44
N TYR A 131 13.70 -14.75 -2.39
CA TYR A 131 13.53 -15.23 -3.76
C TYR A 131 14.80 -15.05 -4.61
N PHE A 132 15.71 -14.18 -4.19
CA PHE A 132 17.00 -13.98 -4.84
C PHE A 132 18.02 -15.05 -4.40
N PRO A 133 18.93 -15.48 -5.29
CA PRO A 133 20.02 -16.37 -4.91
C PRO A 133 20.83 -15.79 -3.76
N LYS A 134 21.08 -16.59 -2.72
CA LYS A 134 21.85 -16.16 -1.52
C LYS A 134 23.25 -15.59 -1.83
N ALA A 135 23.83 -15.94 -2.97
CA ALA A 135 25.11 -15.39 -3.42
C ALA A 135 25.03 -13.90 -3.83
N GLU A 136 23.83 -13.39 -4.10
CA GLU A 136 23.55 -12.01 -4.50
C GLU A 136 23.14 -11.14 -3.30
N TRP A 137 22.92 -11.74 -2.13
CA TRP A 137 22.49 -11.00 -0.95
C TRP A 137 23.59 -10.03 -0.48
N PRO A 138 23.24 -8.76 -0.19
CA PRO A 138 24.15 -7.81 0.43
C PRO A 138 24.68 -8.33 1.78
N VAL A 139 25.86 -7.84 2.19
CA VAL A 139 26.54 -8.33 3.40
C VAL A 139 25.72 -8.03 4.67
N GLU A 140 25.02 -6.91 4.65
CA GLU A 140 24.10 -6.41 5.66
C GLU A 140 22.84 -7.26 5.81
N CYS A 141 22.55 -8.16 4.87
CA CYS A 141 21.48 -9.17 4.99
C CYS A 141 21.99 -10.50 5.57
N GLY A 142 23.32 -10.66 5.69
CA GLY A 142 23.95 -11.79 6.35
C GLY A 142 23.47 -13.15 5.84
N SER A 143 23.14 -14.05 6.76
CA SER A 143 22.68 -15.39 6.42
C SER A 143 21.16 -15.54 6.31
N GLY A 144 20.40 -14.47 6.51
CA GLY A 144 18.94 -14.41 6.48
C GLY A 144 18.33 -13.83 7.77
N PRO A 145 17.00 -13.91 7.94
CA PRO A 145 16.27 -13.36 9.08
C PRO A 145 16.70 -13.92 10.45
N ASP A 146 17.20 -15.16 10.48
CA ASP A 146 17.68 -15.83 11.70
C ASP A 146 19.14 -15.47 12.04
N ASP A 147 19.80 -14.62 11.24
CA ASP A 147 21.17 -14.21 11.48
C ASP A 147 21.29 -13.39 12.78
N ALA A 148 22.20 -13.80 13.67
CA ALA A 148 22.32 -13.17 15.00
C ALA A 148 22.79 -11.71 14.95
N THR A 149 23.42 -11.26 13.86
CA THR A 149 23.91 -9.90 13.69
C THR A 149 23.07 -9.11 12.70
N PHE A 150 22.72 -9.73 11.57
CA PHE A 150 22.07 -9.06 10.44
C PHE A 150 20.58 -9.41 10.28
N GLY A 151 20.05 -10.35 11.07
CA GLY A 151 18.65 -10.76 11.02
C GLY A 151 17.68 -9.61 11.27
N ALA A 152 18.10 -8.64 12.09
CA ALA A 152 17.37 -7.40 12.34
C ALA A 152 17.27 -6.47 11.11
N ASN A 153 17.90 -6.76 9.98
CA ASN A 153 17.73 -5.96 8.76
C ASN A 153 16.65 -6.53 7.84
N TRP A 154 16.16 -7.73 8.11
CA TRP A 154 15.06 -8.34 7.37
C TRP A 154 13.73 -7.85 7.93
N ARG A 155 12.98 -7.13 7.08
CA ARG A 155 11.77 -6.43 7.48
C ARG A 155 10.58 -6.87 6.67
N HIS A 156 9.43 -6.90 7.34
CA HIS A 156 8.13 -7.06 6.70
C HIS A 156 7.44 -5.71 6.71
N TYR A 157 6.97 -5.27 5.55
CA TYR A 157 6.26 -4.01 5.39
C TYR A 157 4.81 -4.26 5.00
N THR A 158 3.94 -3.37 5.47
CA THR A 158 2.57 -3.23 5.01
C THR A 158 2.37 -1.79 4.56
N ILE A 159 1.98 -1.60 3.31
CA ILE A 159 1.76 -0.26 2.77
C ILE A 159 0.28 0.01 2.76
N ILE A 160 -0.10 1.15 3.31
CA ILE A 160 -1.51 1.57 3.40
C ILE A 160 -1.74 2.80 2.54
N ALA A 161 -2.85 2.80 1.82
CA ALA A 161 -3.20 3.81 0.83
C ALA A 161 -4.57 4.43 1.16
N PRO A 162 -4.75 5.75 0.98
CA PRO A 162 -6.00 6.40 1.28
C PRO A 162 -6.92 6.44 0.05
N GLU A 163 -8.24 6.48 0.28
CA GLU A 163 -9.22 6.83 -0.75
C GLU A 163 -10.14 7.92 -0.23
N TYR A 164 -10.34 8.97 -1.02
CA TYR A 164 -11.34 9.96 -0.71
C TYR A 164 -11.84 10.66 -1.96
N GLY A 165 -13.11 11.05 -1.92
CA GLY A 165 -13.81 11.54 -3.10
C GLY A 165 -13.30 12.87 -3.64
N SER A 166 -12.83 13.77 -2.78
CA SER A 166 -12.11 15.01 -3.12
C SER A 166 -11.76 15.68 -1.80
N ASN A 167 -10.59 16.31 -1.72
CA ASN A 167 -10.23 17.18 -0.60
C ASN A 167 -9.48 18.41 -1.09
N ASP A 168 -9.21 19.35 -0.18
CA ASP A 168 -8.56 20.60 -0.53
C ASP A 168 -7.17 20.37 -1.15
N ASN A 169 -6.38 19.40 -0.69
CA ASN A 169 -5.02 19.20 -1.19
C ASN A 169 -4.91 18.21 -2.36
N HIS A 170 -5.95 17.45 -2.61
CA HIS A 170 -6.15 16.47 -3.69
C HIS A 170 -4.98 15.50 -3.90
N SER A 171 -4.24 15.22 -2.82
CA SER A 171 -3.09 14.34 -2.75
C SER A 171 -3.02 13.78 -1.34
N GLY A 172 -2.73 12.49 -1.24
CA GLY A 172 -2.73 11.73 0.01
C GLY A 172 -1.40 11.03 0.18
N TYR A 173 -1.09 10.65 1.41
CA TYR A 173 0.09 9.87 1.69
C TYR A 173 -0.23 8.38 1.62
N LEU A 174 0.59 7.64 0.88
CA LEU A 174 0.81 6.22 1.13
C LEU A 174 1.79 6.12 2.29
N TRP A 175 1.49 5.25 3.24
CA TRP A 175 2.31 5.07 4.43
C TRP A 175 2.91 3.66 4.43
N THR A 176 4.22 3.56 4.65
CA THR A 176 4.91 2.28 4.80
C THR A 176 5.07 1.98 6.28
N ILE A 177 4.42 0.91 6.72
CA ILE A 177 4.37 0.49 8.11
C ILE A 177 5.24 -0.76 8.27
N ASP A 178 6.25 -0.69 9.14
CA ASP A 178 6.97 -1.89 9.58
C ASP A 178 5.97 -2.74 10.37
N THR A 179 5.79 -3.96 9.91
CA THR A 179 4.88 -4.94 10.49
C THR A 179 5.64 -6.25 10.77
N THR A 180 6.97 -6.20 10.91
CA THR A 180 7.84 -7.35 11.21
C THR A 180 7.42 -8.05 12.50
N ASP A 181 7.09 -7.26 13.52
CA ASP A 181 6.26 -7.69 14.65
C ASP A 181 4.84 -7.14 14.43
N PRO A 182 3.86 -7.99 14.04
CA PRO A 182 2.51 -7.52 13.74
C PRO A 182 1.77 -7.00 14.98
N ALA A 183 2.27 -7.24 16.20
CA ALA A 183 1.73 -6.66 17.42
C ALA A 183 2.29 -5.27 17.74
N LYS A 184 3.37 -4.86 17.07
CA LYS A 184 4.06 -3.58 17.25
C LYS A 184 4.34 -2.89 15.91
N PRO A 185 3.31 -2.57 15.12
CA PRO A 185 3.51 -1.85 13.87
C PRO A 185 3.96 -0.41 14.11
N PHE A 186 4.80 0.15 13.24
CA PHE A 186 5.22 1.56 13.30
C PHE A 186 5.58 2.14 11.93
N LEU A 187 5.53 3.47 11.81
CA LEU A 187 5.78 4.18 10.56
C LEU A 187 7.29 4.21 10.24
N VAL A 188 7.65 3.90 9.00
CA VAL A 188 9.06 3.94 8.53
C VAL A 188 9.27 4.76 7.25
N SER A 189 8.24 4.89 6.41
CA SER A 189 8.30 5.77 5.24
C SER A 189 6.92 6.31 4.88
N LYS A 190 6.90 7.36 4.08
CA LYS A 190 5.68 7.91 3.47
C LYS A 190 5.97 8.43 2.07
N TRP A 191 5.00 8.27 1.19
CA TRP A 191 5.08 8.74 -0.19
C TRP A 191 3.78 9.40 -0.61
N ARG A 192 3.85 10.31 -1.60
CA ARG A 192 2.67 10.89 -2.26
C ARG A 192 3.01 11.16 -3.71
N LEU A 193 1.98 11.32 -4.56
CA LEU A 193 2.19 11.69 -5.96
C LEU A 193 3.12 12.91 -6.08
N PRO A 194 4.15 12.84 -6.94
CA PRO A 194 5.07 13.95 -7.13
C PRO A 194 4.42 15.10 -7.92
N GLY A 195 5.01 16.29 -7.80
CA GLY A 195 4.66 17.46 -8.60
C GLY A 195 3.80 18.50 -7.88
N GLU A 196 3.66 19.65 -8.54
CA GLU A 196 2.79 20.75 -8.14
C GLU A 196 1.53 20.75 -9.01
N GLY A 197 0.38 20.99 -8.42
CA GLY A 197 -0.90 21.12 -9.09
C GLY A 197 -1.26 22.60 -9.34
N MET A 198 -2.17 22.86 -10.28
CA MET A 198 -2.63 24.22 -10.59
C MET A 198 -4.08 24.40 -10.19
N LYS A 199 -4.36 25.24 -9.19
CA LYS A 199 -5.71 25.66 -8.81
C LYS A 199 -6.07 27.00 -9.46
N GLU A 200 -7.35 27.39 -9.39
CA GLU A 200 -7.82 28.71 -9.87
C GLU A 200 -7.04 29.89 -9.26
N ASN A 201 -6.50 29.72 -8.06
CA ASN A 201 -5.73 30.73 -7.33
C ASN A 201 -4.20 30.64 -7.53
N GLY A 202 -3.69 29.73 -8.37
CA GLY A 202 -2.27 29.59 -8.71
C GLY A 202 -1.68 28.20 -8.48
N SER A 203 -0.35 28.12 -8.49
CA SER A 203 0.38 26.86 -8.21
C SER A 203 0.16 26.41 -6.77
N HIS A 204 0.03 25.11 -6.59
CA HIS A 204 -0.24 24.43 -5.35
C HIS A 204 0.81 23.34 -5.13
N PRO A 205 1.41 23.22 -3.94
CA PRO A 205 2.54 22.32 -3.68
C PRO A 205 2.18 20.82 -3.66
N GLN A 206 0.93 20.47 -3.94
CA GLN A 206 0.45 19.09 -4.05
C GLN A 206 -0.06 18.85 -5.45
N HIS A 207 0.10 17.62 -5.94
CA HIS A 207 -0.60 17.14 -7.12
C HIS A 207 -2.10 17.42 -6.97
N TRP A 208 -2.68 18.10 -7.95
CA TRP A 208 -4.08 18.48 -7.92
C TRP A 208 -4.68 18.35 -9.31
N ILE A 209 -5.84 17.70 -9.38
CA ILE A 209 -6.58 17.53 -10.63
C ILE A 209 -7.92 18.29 -10.59
N PRO A 210 -8.21 19.15 -11.59
CA PRO A 210 -9.44 19.95 -11.64
C PRO A 210 -10.70 19.15 -11.96
N GLY A 211 -11.64 19.02 -11.02
CA GLY A 211 -12.92 18.34 -11.30
C GLY A 211 -13.57 17.61 -10.13
N GLY A 212 -12.92 17.57 -8.95
CA GLY A 212 -13.44 16.86 -7.77
C GLY A 212 -13.31 15.34 -7.91
N TYR A 213 -12.13 14.87 -8.30
CA TYR A 213 -11.83 13.46 -8.54
C TYR A 213 -11.66 12.67 -7.24
N ILE A 214 -11.98 11.39 -7.32
CA ILE A 214 -11.60 10.46 -6.27
C ILE A 214 -10.07 10.31 -6.32
N TYR A 215 -9.41 10.70 -5.24
CA TYR A 215 -8.03 10.33 -5.02
C TYR A 215 -7.99 8.93 -4.43
N SER A 216 -7.41 7.98 -5.16
CA SER A 216 -7.21 6.62 -4.70
C SER A 216 -6.00 6.03 -5.43
N PRO A 217 -4.91 5.65 -4.73
CA PRO A 217 -4.01 4.59 -5.17
C PRO A 217 -4.83 3.30 -5.06
N HIS A 218 -5.53 2.95 -6.14
CA HIS A 218 -6.51 1.89 -6.13
C HIS A 218 -5.89 0.59 -6.63
N ASN A 219 -5.69 -0.34 -5.69
CA ASN A 219 -4.97 -1.59 -5.87
C ASN A 219 -3.46 -1.41 -6.14
N GLY A 220 -2.68 -2.20 -5.41
CA GLY A 220 -1.25 -2.33 -5.65
C GLY A 220 -0.77 -3.73 -5.30
N ASP A 221 0.42 -4.06 -5.75
CA ASP A 221 1.02 -5.37 -5.56
C ASP A 221 2.54 -5.25 -5.42
N THR A 222 3.12 -6.18 -4.67
CA THR A 222 4.53 -6.14 -4.29
C THR A 222 5.39 -6.92 -5.26
N GLY A 223 6.46 -6.29 -5.75
CA GLY A 223 7.58 -6.97 -6.40
C GLY A 223 8.41 -7.78 -5.40
N ILE A 224 9.36 -8.55 -5.91
CA ILE A 224 10.19 -9.44 -5.06
C ILE A 224 11.36 -8.73 -4.38
N GLY A 225 11.77 -7.54 -4.84
CA GLY A 225 12.94 -6.80 -4.35
C GLY A 225 12.62 -5.69 -3.35
N GLY A 226 11.38 -5.57 -2.86
CA GLY A 226 10.95 -4.37 -2.13
C GLY A 226 10.34 -3.28 -3.02
N HIS A 227 10.09 -3.58 -4.29
CA HIS A 227 9.30 -2.72 -5.17
C HIS A 227 7.81 -2.86 -4.88
N ILE A 228 7.08 -1.79 -5.12
CA ILE A 228 5.62 -1.83 -5.13
C ILE A 228 5.07 -1.07 -6.31
N TYR A 229 4.08 -1.68 -6.92
CA TYR A 229 3.35 -1.18 -8.07
C TYR A 229 1.97 -0.72 -7.60
N TRP A 230 1.58 0.50 -7.94
CA TRP A 230 0.29 1.06 -7.55
C TRP A 230 -0.41 1.68 -8.75
N ALA A 231 -1.65 1.26 -8.99
CA ALA A 231 -2.53 1.94 -9.92
C ALA A 231 -3.16 3.16 -9.24
N HIS A 232 -3.27 4.27 -9.96
CA HIS A 232 -4.05 5.42 -9.54
C HIS A 232 -5.17 5.69 -10.54
N TYR A 233 -6.37 5.92 -10.04
CA TYR A 233 -7.56 6.27 -10.83
C TYR A 233 -7.39 7.46 -11.77
N HIS A 234 -6.40 8.33 -11.54
CA HIS A 234 -6.28 9.59 -12.27
C HIS A 234 -4.82 9.95 -12.59
N ALA A 235 -3.87 9.11 -12.18
CA ALA A 235 -2.45 9.40 -12.26
C ALA A 235 -1.63 8.26 -12.85
N GLY A 236 -2.26 7.26 -13.47
CA GLY A 236 -1.58 6.11 -14.07
C GLY A 236 -0.98 5.16 -13.03
N THR A 237 -0.04 4.34 -13.48
CA THR A 237 0.61 3.32 -12.66
C THR A 237 2.03 3.74 -12.27
N TRP A 238 2.36 3.62 -10.99
CA TRP A 238 3.65 4.01 -10.43
C TRP A 238 4.37 2.79 -9.86
N ALA A 239 5.69 2.72 -10.08
CA ALA A 239 6.58 1.80 -9.38
C ALA A 239 7.42 2.59 -8.37
N THR A 240 7.39 2.14 -7.12
CA THR A 240 8.11 2.75 -6.00
C THR A 240 8.98 1.74 -5.30
N ASP A 241 10.16 2.16 -4.85
CA ASP A 241 11.08 1.32 -4.09
C ASP A 241 10.96 1.56 -2.59
N HIS A 242 10.76 0.47 -1.86
CA HIS A 242 10.65 0.36 -0.41
C HIS A 242 11.70 -0.61 0.16
N GLY A 243 12.56 -1.19 -0.69
CA GLY A 243 13.52 -2.21 -0.30
C GLY A 243 14.72 -1.69 0.48
N HIS A 244 15.00 -0.39 0.38
CA HIS A 244 16.09 0.29 1.08
C HIS A 244 15.65 1.10 2.30
N ILE A 245 14.40 0.99 2.73
CA ILE A 245 13.84 1.78 3.83
C ILE A 245 14.64 1.59 5.12
N TRP A 246 15.02 0.35 5.46
CA TRP A 246 15.58 0.06 6.77
C TRP A 246 16.93 0.73 7.02
N GLU A 247 17.79 0.75 6.01
CA GLU A 247 19.12 1.36 6.05
C GLU A 247 19.10 2.87 5.82
N GLU A 248 18.08 3.40 5.13
CA GLU A 248 17.93 4.83 4.88
C GLU A 248 17.24 5.57 6.03
N LEU A 249 16.64 4.85 6.98
CA LEU A 249 16.13 5.41 8.21
C LEU A 249 17.23 6.08 9.03
N VAL A 250 16.98 7.30 9.49
CA VAL A 250 17.88 7.99 10.42
C VAL A 250 17.43 7.71 11.84
N TRP A 251 18.15 6.84 12.52
CA TRP A 251 17.90 6.49 13.92
C TRP A 251 18.55 7.48 14.88
N GLU A 252 17.89 7.76 16.01
CA GLU A 252 18.38 8.70 17.03
C GLU A 252 19.79 8.36 17.51
N ASN A 253 20.06 7.08 17.74
CA ASN A 253 21.35 6.59 18.22
C ASN A 253 22.29 6.09 17.09
N GLY A 254 21.93 6.35 15.83
CA GLY A 254 22.68 5.92 14.64
C GLY A 254 22.69 4.40 14.40
N VAL A 255 21.88 3.65 15.14
CA VAL A 255 21.68 2.21 15.00
C VAL A 255 20.20 1.87 15.07
N PRO A 256 19.74 0.80 14.41
CA PRO A 256 18.33 0.45 14.44
C PRO A 256 17.81 0.05 15.82
N GLU A 257 16.66 0.61 16.22
CA GLU A 257 16.01 0.40 17.53
C GLU A 257 14.51 0.10 17.40
N PRO A 258 14.12 -1.02 16.77
CA PRO A 258 12.71 -1.37 16.53
C PRO A 258 11.86 -1.47 17.80
N ASP A 259 12.46 -1.78 18.95
CA ASP A 259 11.73 -1.89 20.24
C ASP A 259 11.13 -0.56 20.72
N ARG A 260 11.60 0.57 20.19
CA ARG A 260 11.04 1.92 20.42
C ARG A 260 10.12 2.39 19.29
N GLY A 261 10.11 1.68 18.16
CA GLY A 261 9.34 2.02 16.97
C GLY A 261 9.62 3.43 16.47
N PHE A 262 8.54 4.14 16.13
CA PHE A 262 8.61 5.50 15.58
C PHE A 262 9.42 6.48 16.45
N GLN A 263 9.42 6.33 17.78
CA GLN A 263 10.12 7.24 18.70
C GLN A 263 11.65 7.16 18.63
N ALA A 264 12.20 6.14 17.95
CA ALA A 264 13.64 6.07 17.70
C ALA A 264 14.05 6.64 16.33
N ILE A 265 13.09 7.05 15.50
CA ILE A 265 13.33 7.56 14.16
C ILE A 265 13.37 9.09 14.20
N VAL A 266 14.47 9.66 13.72
CA VAL A 266 14.66 11.12 13.58
C VAL A 266 14.12 11.58 12.23
N ASP A 267 14.48 10.87 11.17
CA ASP A 267 14.00 11.12 9.81
C ASP A 267 13.52 9.81 9.17
N LEU A 268 12.32 9.85 8.57
CA LEU A 268 11.76 8.74 7.80
C LEU A 268 12.62 8.48 6.55
N ALA A 269 12.69 7.21 6.14
CA ALA A 269 13.31 6.88 4.87
C ALA A 269 12.50 7.49 3.72
N PRO A 270 13.15 7.92 2.63
CA PRO A 270 12.45 8.28 1.42
C PRO A 270 11.88 7.03 0.74
N THR A 271 10.78 7.19 0.01
CA THR A 271 10.33 6.22 -0.99
C THR A 271 10.77 6.73 -2.36
N HIS A 272 11.55 5.93 -3.08
CA HIS A 272 12.07 6.32 -4.39
C HIS A 272 11.07 5.96 -5.48
N ILE A 273 10.91 6.86 -6.46
CA ILE A 273 10.13 6.59 -7.66
C ILE A 273 11.08 5.97 -8.68
N ILE A 274 10.79 4.75 -9.10
CA ILE A 274 11.64 3.96 -10.00
C ILE A 274 10.99 3.71 -11.36
N GLY A 275 9.66 3.89 -11.46
CA GLY A 275 8.95 3.73 -12.72
C GLY A 275 7.61 4.43 -12.76
N TYR A 276 7.14 4.68 -13.97
CA TYR A 276 5.85 5.26 -14.27
C TYR A 276 5.33 4.73 -15.61
N TYR A 277 4.07 4.34 -15.64
CA TYR A 277 3.39 3.93 -16.86
C TYR A 277 2.00 4.58 -16.95
N LEU A 278 1.68 5.08 -18.13
CA LEU A 278 0.41 5.74 -18.42
C LEU A 278 -0.31 4.98 -19.54
N PRO A 279 -1.40 4.25 -19.23
CA PRO A 279 -2.27 3.70 -20.26
C PRO A 279 -2.81 4.80 -21.17
N ALA A 280 -2.58 4.68 -22.48
CA ALA A 280 -2.93 5.70 -23.47
C ALA A 280 -3.77 5.17 -24.65
N GLY A 281 -4.31 3.97 -24.53
CA GLY A 281 -4.91 3.24 -25.65
C GLY A 281 -3.89 2.40 -26.44
N PRO A 282 -4.35 1.59 -27.40
CA PRO A 282 -3.46 0.81 -28.25
C PRO A 282 -2.68 1.68 -29.24
N GLU A 283 -1.37 1.43 -29.39
CA GLU A 283 -0.50 2.21 -30.29
C GLU A 283 -0.91 2.17 -31.77
N TRP A 284 -1.65 1.14 -32.20
CA TRP A 284 -2.16 1.02 -33.57
C TRP A 284 -3.43 1.84 -33.84
N MET A 285 -3.90 2.61 -32.86
CA MET A 285 -5.09 3.44 -32.97
C MET A 285 -4.67 4.91 -33.04
N ASP A 286 -4.94 5.55 -34.17
CA ASP A 286 -4.54 6.95 -34.43
C ASP A 286 -5.17 7.94 -33.43
N ASP A 287 -6.43 7.69 -33.03
CA ASP A 287 -7.15 8.48 -32.03
C ASP A 287 -7.90 7.55 -31.09
N ALA A 288 -7.19 7.07 -30.06
CA ALA A 288 -7.76 6.19 -29.05
C ALA A 288 -8.85 6.88 -28.23
N THR A 289 -8.71 8.18 -27.98
CA THR A 289 -9.65 8.99 -27.21
C THR A 289 -11.04 8.96 -27.83
N ASP A 290 -11.15 9.31 -29.11
CA ASP A 290 -12.43 9.35 -29.82
C ASP A 290 -12.95 7.94 -30.11
N SER A 291 -12.06 7.03 -30.53
CA SER A 291 -12.44 5.68 -31.00
C SER A 291 -12.94 4.78 -29.88
N LEU A 292 -12.37 4.92 -28.68
CA LEU A 292 -12.78 4.17 -27.49
C LEU A 292 -13.79 4.96 -26.63
N GLY A 293 -14.05 6.22 -26.98
CA GLY A 293 -15.03 7.07 -26.31
C GLY A 293 -14.62 7.35 -24.87
N TYR A 294 -13.39 7.85 -24.66
CA TYR A 294 -12.86 8.17 -23.33
C TYR A 294 -13.79 9.12 -22.55
N ASP A 295 -14.37 10.11 -23.24
CA ASP A 295 -15.33 11.06 -22.67
C ASP A 295 -16.70 10.42 -22.32
N MET A 296 -16.96 9.20 -22.77
CA MET A 296 -18.16 8.41 -22.47
C MET A 296 -17.89 7.30 -21.44
N ALA A 297 -16.63 7.11 -21.03
CA ALA A 297 -16.26 6.24 -19.94
C ALA A 297 -17.00 6.68 -18.68
N ASP A 298 -17.52 5.73 -17.90
CA ASP A 298 -18.58 5.99 -16.94
C ASP A 298 -18.32 7.22 -16.03
N CYS A 299 -19.20 8.23 -16.09
CA CYS A 299 -18.95 9.54 -15.46
C CYS A 299 -18.91 9.52 -13.92
N TRP A 300 -19.18 8.39 -13.26
CA TRP A 300 -18.85 8.25 -11.84
C TRP A 300 -17.34 8.14 -11.60
N ALA A 301 -16.59 7.62 -12.57
CA ALA A 301 -15.13 7.61 -12.63
C ALA A 301 -14.60 8.91 -13.29
N SER A 302 -15.41 9.97 -13.29
CA SER A 302 -15.09 11.32 -13.77
C SER A 302 -14.82 11.47 -15.27
N CYS A 303 -15.19 10.49 -16.10
CA CYS A 303 -15.16 10.61 -17.57
C CYS A 303 -13.76 11.03 -18.11
N MET A 304 -12.66 10.60 -17.46
CA MET A 304 -11.28 10.88 -17.87
C MET A 304 -10.38 9.66 -17.74
N ILE A 305 -9.39 9.57 -18.64
CA ILE A 305 -8.40 8.49 -18.73
C ILE A 305 -7.01 9.07 -18.46
N PRO A 306 -6.12 8.35 -17.76
CA PRO A 306 -6.24 6.96 -17.28
C PRO A 306 -7.19 6.82 -16.10
N PHE A 307 -8.02 5.77 -16.09
CA PHE A 307 -8.66 5.25 -14.88
C PHE A 307 -8.17 3.82 -14.62
N ASP A 308 -7.01 3.72 -13.97
CA ASP A 308 -6.40 2.43 -13.64
C ASP A 308 -7.17 1.80 -12.45
N TRP A 309 -7.97 0.80 -12.77
CA TRP A 309 -8.87 0.12 -11.83
C TRP A 309 -8.16 -0.91 -10.97
N GLY A 310 -7.22 -1.64 -11.55
CA GLY A 310 -6.61 -2.79 -10.89
C GLY A 310 -5.20 -3.00 -11.35
N LEU A 311 -4.38 -3.53 -10.44
CA LEU A 311 -3.01 -3.87 -10.71
C LEU A 311 -2.69 -5.21 -10.08
N GLN A 312 -1.91 -6.03 -10.79
CA GLN A 312 -1.32 -7.24 -10.25
C GLN A 312 0.09 -7.43 -10.76
N TYR A 313 1.01 -7.82 -9.88
CA TYR A 313 2.36 -8.22 -10.22
C TYR A 313 2.45 -9.74 -10.37
N ASP A 314 3.22 -10.18 -11.36
CA ASP A 314 3.61 -11.57 -11.53
C ASP A 314 5.13 -11.67 -11.36
N SER A 315 5.54 -12.62 -10.51
CA SER A 315 6.94 -12.93 -10.18
C SER A 315 7.90 -13.18 -11.36
N ARG A 316 7.37 -13.31 -12.58
CA ARG A 316 8.15 -13.34 -13.82
C ARG A 316 8.54 -11.94 -14.33
N GLY A 317 8.21 -10.88 -13.58
CA GLY A 317 8.52 -9.48 -13.91
C GLY A 317 7.43 -8.76 -14.70
N PHE A 318 6.19 -9.27 -14.69
CA PHE A 318 5.08 -8.62 -15.39
C PHE A 318 4.19 -7.84 -14.43
N VAL A 319 3.74 -6.67 -14.87
CA VAL A 319 2.70 -5.89 -14.21
C VAL A 319 1.49 -5.85 -15.13
N TYR A 320 0.38 -6.39 -14.63
CA TYR A 320 -0.91 -6.39 -15.30
C TYR A 320 -1.71 -5.21 -14.79
N ILE A 321 -2.05 -4.27 -15.67
CA ILE A 321 -2.79 -3.05 -15.34
C ILE A 321 -4.13 -3.13 -16.03
N SER A 322 -5.20 -3.04 -15.26
CA SER A 322 -6.57 -2.96 -15.77
C SER A 322 -6.98 -1.49 -15.84
N GLU A 323 -7.02 -0.93 -17.04
CA GLU A 323 -7.60 0.39 -17.29
C GLU A 323 -9.06 0.22 -17.74
N MET A 324 -9.94 1.06 -17.22
CA MET A 324 -11.40 0.85 -17.31
C MET A 324 -11.95 0.84 -18.75
N VAL A 325 -11.28 1.49 -19.71
CA VAL A 325 -11.84 1.78 -21.05
C VAL A 325 -11.01 1.16 -22.16
N SER A 326 -9.70 1.36 -22.07
CA SER A 326 -8.68 0.93 -23.02
C SER A 326 -8.22 -0.51 -22.81
N GLY A 327 -8.52 -1.09 -21.65
CA GLY A 327 -8.42 -2.53 -21.40
C GLY A 327 -7.25 -2.92 -20.53
N ILE A 328 -6.66 -4.09 -20.81
CA ILE A 328 -5.58 -4.67 -19.99
C ILE A 328 -4.24 -4.41 -20.65
N TYR A 329 -3.33 -3.81 -19.90
CA TYR A 329 -1.95 -3.58 -20.25
C TYR A 329 -1.07 -4.60 -19.53
N VAL A 330 -0.08 -5.12 -20.24
CA VAL A 330 0.94 -6.00 -19.70
C VAL A 330 2.27 -5.31 -19.94
N VAL A 331 2.88 -4.82 -18.87
CA VAL A 331 4.18 -4.14 -18.92
C VAL A 331 5.22 -4.95 -18.17
N GLN A 332 6.48 -4.84 -18.57
CA GLN A 332 7.61 -5.39 -17.83
C GLN A 332 8.44 -4.24 -17.29
N PHE A 333 8.86 -4.34 -16.03
CA PHE A 333 9.78 -3.40 -15.42
C PHE A 333 11.19 -3.99 -15.43
N ASP A 334 12.15 -3.23 -15.96
CA ASP A 334 13.50 -3.73 -16.22
C ASP A 334 14.21 -4.27 -14.97
N GLU A 335 13.95 -3.70 -13.79
CA GLU A 335 14.63 -4.12 -12.54
C GLU A 335 14.08 -5.43 -11.96
N ASP A 336 12.82 -5.78 -12.26
CA ASP A 336 12.19 -7.04 -11.86
C ASP A 336 12.11 -8.07 -13.00
N PHE A 337 12.82 -7.81 -14.11
CA PHE A 337 12.78 -8.64 -15.30
C PHE A 337 13.40 -10.03 -15.08
N ASP A 338 12.65 -11.09 -15.41
CA ASP A 338 13.18 -12.44 -15.49
C ASP A 338 13.55 -12.79 -16.95
N PRO A 339 14.85 -12.93 -17.30
CA PRO A 339 15.29 -13.22 -18.67
C PRO A 339 14.80 -14.56 -19.22
N ARG A 340 14.23 -15.44 -18.38
CA ARG A 340 13.62 -16.70 -18.81
C ARG A 340 12.24 -16.50 -19.43
N PHE A 341 11.59 -15.37 -19.17
CA PHE A 341 10.21 -15.08 -19.56
C PHE A 341 10.08 -13.77 -20.35
N ASP A 342 11.03 -13.53 -21.25
CA ASP A 342 10.99 -12.41 -22.19
C ASP A 342 9.69 -12.43 -23.03
N TYR A 343 9.01 -11.28 -23.10
CA TYR A 343 7.85 -11.06 -23.94
C TYR A 343 8.26 -10.08 -25.04
N PRO A 344 8.86 -10.59 -26.14
CA PRO A 344 9.32 -9.72 -27.21
C PRO A 344 8.14 -8.93 -27.76
N SER A 345 8.37 -7.66 -28.11
CA SER A 345 7.32 -6.83 -28.68
C SER A 345 6.71 -7.56 -29.88
N LEU A 346 5.37 -7.72 -29.87
CA LEU A 346 4.67 -8.39 -30.98
C LEU A 346 4.80 -7.61 -32.29
N TRP A 347 5.19 -6.33 -32.19
CA TRP A 347 5.38 -5.40 -33.29
C TRP A 347 6.69 -4.64 -33.07
N ALA A 348 7.51 -4.55 -34.12
CA ALA A 348 8.58 -3.57 -34.14
C ALA A 348 7.94 -2.24 -34.57
N ILE A 349 8.16 -1.17 -33.81
CA ILE A 349 7.90 0.18 -34.30
C ILE A 349 8.88 0.37 -35.46
N GLU A 350 8.40 0.20 -36.70
CA GLU A 350 9.15 0.68 -37.85
C GLU A 350 9.27 2.18 -37.65
N ALA A 351 10.46 2.65 -37.29
CA ALA A 351 10.75 4.07 -37.29
C ALA A 351 10.37 4.60 -38.67
N SER A 352 9.33 5.42 -38.73
CA SER A 352 8.97 6.10 -39.98
C SER A 352 10.13 7.03 -40.31
N ASP A 353 10.94 6.64 -41.29
CA ASP A 353 11.83 7.55 -42.00
C ASP A 353 10.95 8.57 -42.76
N ASP A 354 10.49 9.62 -42.07
CA ASP A 354 9.91 10.83 -42.69
C ASP A 354 10.43 12.11 -42.00
#